data_AF-A0A286DRB3-F1
#
_entry.id   AF-A0A286DRB3-F1
#
_cell.length_a   1.000
_cell.length_b   1.000
_cell.length_c   1.000
_cell.angle_alpha   90.00
_cell.angle_beta   90.00
_cell.angle_gamma   90.00
#
_symmetry.space_group_name_H-M   'P 1'
#
loop_
_entity.id
_entity.type
_entity.pdbx_description
1 polymer ?
#
loop_
_entity_poly.entity_id
_entity_poly.type
_entity_poly.pdbx_seq_one_letter_code
_entity_poly.pdbx_strand_id
1 'polypeptide(L)'
;MPLSRVLIIVVGVITTVSAVLADLVIPDLAAQHAFNPAWPPHAKFHDAQYMVMTVLLGLTGLALTLRRTGDTRGGLLCATAVLAIPWLGMIGALLFPATATHDAEFADETLFVLGLHGQVFLAISLLLALLVAATATLRTSPKREDTATLRAGEAPAEAGTTR
;
A
#
# COMPACT_ATOMS: atom_id res chain seq x y z
N MET A 1 13.99 4.49 -11.57
CA MET A 1 12.75 4.94 -10.89
C MET A 1 13.14 5.51 -9.52
N PRO A 2 12.47 6.55 -9.00
CA PRO A 2 12.74 7.05 -7.65
C PRO A 2 12.45 5.97 -6.59
N LEU A 3 13.19 5.98 -5.48
CA LEU A 3 13.07 5.01 -4.39
C LEU A 3 11.61 4.87 -3.90
N SER A 4 10.89 5.99 -3.75
CA SER A 4 9.48 5.97 -3.35
C SER A 4 8.61 5.12 -4.27
N ARG A 5 8.74 5.25 -5.59
CA ARG A 5 7.98 4.43 -6.54
C ARG A 5 8.33 2.95 -6.44
N VAL A 6 9.61 2.62 -6.27
CA VAL A 6 10.03 1.22 -6.13
C VAL A 6 9.40 0.60 -4.89
N LEU A 7 9.48 1.28 -3.74
CA LEU A 7 8.88 0.80 -2.49
C LEU A 7 7.36 0.65 -2.62
N ILE A 8 6.66 1.65 -3.18
CA ILE A 8 5.20 1.59 -3.34
C ILE A 8 4.81 0.46 -4.31
N ILE A 9 5.57 0.22 -5.40
CA ILE A 9 5.32 -0.90 -6.31
C ILE A 9 5.52 -2.24 -5.60
N VAL A 10 6.62 -2.40 -4.86
CA VAL A 10 6.90 -3.64 -4.12
C VAL A 10 5.79 -3.92 -3.12
N VAL A 11 5.41 -2.93 -2.31
CA VAL A 11 4.30 -3.08 -1.35
C VAL A 11 2.99 -3.36 -2.08
N GLY A 12 2.71 -2.66 -3.18
CA GLY A 12 1.50 -2.89 -3.98
C GLY A 12 1.38 -4.31 -4.51
N VAL A 13 2.48 -4.87 -5.04
CA VAL A 13 2.52 -6.27 -5.47
C VAL A 13 2.29 -7.22 -4.31
N ILE A 14 2.99 -7.02 -3.17
CA ILE A 14 2.82 -7.86 -1.99
C ILE A 14 1.37 -7.81 -1.47
N THR A 15 0.78 -6.62 -1.37
CA THR A 15 -0.62 -6.45 -0.97
C THR A 15 -1.56 -7.19 -1.92
N THR A 16 -1.31 -7.18 -3.24
CA THR A 16 -2.15 -7.88 -4.21
C THR A 16 -2.07 -9.41 -4.07
N VAL A 17 -0.90 -9.98 -3.76
CA VAL A 17 -0.70 -11.44 -3.86
C VAL A 17 -0.68 -12.17 -2.52
N SER A 18 -0.28 -11.52 -1.43
CA SER A 18 0.06 -12.22 -0.17
C SER A 18 -1.13 -12.97 0.44
N ALA A 19 -2.29 -12.33 0.60
CA ALA A 19 -3.49 -12.99 1.15
C ALA A 19 -3.98 -14.13 0.25
N VAL A 20 -4.01 -13.93 -1.07
CA VAL A 20 -4.39 -15.00 -2.01
C VAL A 20 -3.44 -16.20 -1.90
N LEU A 21 -2.13 -15.95 -1.78
CA LEU A 21 -1.16 -17.02 -1.64
C LEU A 21 -1.31 -17.76 -0.31
N ALA A 22 -1.45 -17.03 0.80
CA ALA A 22 -1.59 -17.61 2.12
C ALA A 22 -2.91 -18.39 2.27
N ASP A 23 -4.02 -17.84 1.79
CA ASP A 23 -5.35 -18.31 2.19
C ASP A 23 -5.97 -19.26 1.14
N LEU A 24 -5.41 -19.33 -0.08
CA LEU A 24 -5.90 -20.21 -1.15
C LEU A 24 -4.86 -21.14 -1.78
N VAL A 25 -3.57 -20.75 -1.81
CA VAL A 25 -2.57 -21.45 -2.64
C VAL A 25 -1.62 -22.31 -1.82
N ILE A 26 -1.14 -21.81 -0.68
CA ILE A 26 -0.17 -22.50 0.17
C ILE A 26 -0.95 -23.38 1.15
N PRO A 27 -0.93 -24.72 1.02
CA PRO A 27 -1.85 -25.60 1.75
C PRO A 27 -1.80 -25.43 3.26
N ASP A 28 -0.60 -25.37 3.84
CA ASP A 28 -0.42 -25.27 5.30
C ASP A 28 -0.95 -23.93 5.85
N LEU A 29 -0.79 -22.84 5.10
CA LEU A 29 -1.33 -21.53 5.49
C LEU A 29 -2.84 -21.47 5.27
N ALA A 30 -3.33 -22.06 4.18
CA ALA A 30 -4.73 -22.01 3.82
C ALA A 30 -5.60 -22.87 4.76
N ALA A 31 -5.02 -23.93 5.34
CA ALA A 31 -5.62 -24.71 6.41
C ALA A 31 -5.84 -23.89 7.70
N GLN A 32 -5.07 -22.81 7.91
CA GLN A 32 -5.25 -21.87 9.02
C GLN A 32 -6.29 -20.78 8.72
N HIS A 33 -6.78 -20.69 7.48
CA HIS A 33 -7.66 -19.62 7.00
C HIS A 33 -8.92 -20.19 6.31
N ALA A 34 -9.16 -19.84 5.03
CA ALA A 34 -10.36 -20.22 4.28
C ALA A 34 -10.71 -21.72 4.29
N PHE A 35 -9.69 -22.60 4.38
CA PHE A 35 -9.89 -24.05 4.41
C PHE A 35 -9.92 -24.66 5.81
N ASN A 36 -9.82 -23.86 6.87
CA ASN A 36 -9.98 -24.36 8.23
C ASN A 36 -11.40 -24.96 8.43
N PRO A 37 -11.56 -26.26 8.75
CA PRO A 37 -12.88 -26.85 9.00
C PRO A 37 -13.55 -26.33 10.28
N ALA A 38 -12.79 -25.82 11.24
CA ALA A 38 -13.32 -25.26 12.50
C ALA A 38 -13.94 -23.87 12.32
N TRP A 39 -13.58 -23.13 11.26
CA TRP A 39 -14.13 -21.81 11.00
C TRP A 39 -15.60 -21.87 10.55
N PRO A 40 -16.50 -21.07 11.18
CA PRO A 40 -17.87 -20.98 10.72
C PRO A 40 -17.93 -20.35 9.31
N PRO A 41 -18.98 -20.63 8.52
CA PRO A 41 -19.11 -20.07 7.17
C PRO A 41 -18.96 -18.55 7.09
N HIS A 42 -19.38 -17.82 8.12
CA HIS A 42 -19.25 -16.36 8.15
C HIS A 42 -17.80 -15.87 8.33
N ALA A 43 -16.95 -16.59 9.07
CA ALA A 43 -15.54 -16.25 9.19
C ALA A 43 -14.83 -16.39 7.83
N LYS A 44 -15.12 -17.50 7.12
CA LYS A 44 -14.62 -17.73 5.75
C LYS A 44 -15.09 -16.67 4.76
N PHE A 45 -16.30 -16.14 4.94
CA PHE A 45 -16.78 -15.02 4.14
C PHE A 45 -15.94 -13.75 4.36
N HIS A 46 -15.66 -13.38 5.62
CA HIS A 46 -14.83 -12.21 5.93
C HIS A 46 -13.38 -12.38 5.47
N ASP A 47 -12.84 -13.59 5.54
CA ASP A 47 -11.53 -13.95 5.00
C ASP A 47 -11.47 -13.77 3.47
N ALA A 48 -12.43 -14.35 2.75
CA ALA A 48 -12.55 -14.15 1.30
C ALA A 48 -12.80 -12.69 0.91
N GLN A 49 -13.61 -11.97 1.69
CA GLN A 49 -13.81 -10.53 1.53
C GLN A 49 -12.48 -9.78 1.70
N TYR A 50 -11.66 -10.13 2.69
CA TYR A 50 -10.36 -9.51 2.92
C TYR A 50 -9.39 -9.80 1.78
N MET A 51 -9.29 -11.04 1.31
CA MET A 51 -8.48 -11.41 0.13
C MET A 51 -8.85 -10.59 -1.11
N VAL A 52 -10.14 -10.47 -1.43
CA VAL A 52 -10.58 -9.71 -2.60
C VAL A 52 -10.27 -8.22 -2.40
N MET A 53 -10.49 -7.70 -1.18
CA MET A 53 -10.22 -6.31 -0.87
C MET A 53 -8.73 -5.96 -1.00
N THR A 54 -7.80 -6.83 -0.55
CA THR A 54 -6.36 -6.59 -0.69
C THR A 54 -5.92 -6.62 -2.15
N VAL A 55 -6.49 -7.51 -2.99
CA VAL A 55 -6.29 -7.48 -4.45
C VAL A 55 -6.71 -6.12 -5.04
N LEU A 56 -7.93 -5.67 -4.74
CA LEU A 56 -8.46 -4.41 -5.28
C LEU A 56 -7.66 -3.19 -4.81
N LEU A 57 -7.31 -3.13 -3.52
CA LEU A 57 -6.50 -2.04 -2.95
C LEU A 57 -5.07 -2.06 -3.51
N GLY A 58 -4.47 -3.25 -3.66
CA GLY A 58 -3.15 -3.44 -4.26
C GLY A 58 -3.10 -2.94 -5.71
N LEU A 59 -4.06 -3.36 -6.54
CA LEU A 59 -4.19 -2.92 -7.93
C LEU A 59 -4.46 -1.41 -8.02
N THR A 60 -5.29 -0.86 -7.13
CA THR A 60 -5.57 0.58 -7.07
C THR A 60 -4.30 1.37 -6.73
N GLY A 61 -3.55 0.92 -5.72
CA GLY A 61 -2.26 1.52 -5.35
C GLY A 61 -1.24 1.46 -6.49
N LEU A 62 -1.14 0.32 -7.18
CA LEU A 62 -0.27 0.15 -8.35
C LEU A 62 -0.69 1.08 -9.50
N ALA A 63 -1.97 1.17 -9.82
CA ALA A 63 -2.47 2.05 -10.87
C ALA A 63 -2.16 3.53 -10.57
N LEU A 64 -2.39 3.97 -9.33
CA LEU A 64 -2.02 5.33 -8.88
C LEU A 64 -0.51 5.57 -8.96
N THR A 65 0.30 4.57 -8.62
CA THR A 65 1.77 4.65 -8.63
C THR A 65 2.35 4.68 -10.04
N LEU A 66 1.74 3.97 -10.99
CA LEU A 66 2.21 3.89 -12.37
C LEU A 66 1.75 5.08 -13.22
N ARG A 67 0.71 5.79 -12.79
CA ARG A 67 0.26 7.02 -13.44
C ARG A 67 1.39 8.07 -13.45
N ARG A 68 1.63 8.65 -14.63
CA ARG A 68 2.68 9.67 -14.87
C ARG A 68 2.13 11.04 -15.23
N THR A 69 0.82 11.18 -15.39
CA THR A 69 0.14 12.43 -15.74
C THR A 69 -0.48 13.07 -14.49
N GLY A 70 -0.61 14.40 -14.50
CA GLY A 70 -1.19 15.17 -13.40
C GLY A 70 -0.28 15.30 -12.18
N ASP A 71 -0.88 15.57 -11.01
CA ASP A 71 -0.16 15.68 -9.72
C ASP A 71 0.43 14.32 -9.31
N THR A 72 1.66 14.10 -9.77
CA THR A 72 2.44 12.90 -9.47
C THR A 72 2.71 12.77 -7.97
N ARG A 73 2.92 13.88 -7.25
CA ARG A 73 3.23 13.85 -5.82
C ARG A 73 2.01 13.41 -5.02
N GLY A 74 0.86 14.04 -5.26
CA GLY A 74 -0.42 13.66 -4.66
C GLY A 74 -0.81 12.22 -5.03
N GLY A 75 -0.57 11.81 -6.29
CA GLY A 75 -0.80 10.44 -6.73
C GLY A 75 -0.02 9.39 -5.94
N LEU A 76 1.27 9.63 -5.68
CA LEU A 76 2.11 8.70 -4.90
C LEU A 76 1.74 8.68 -3.41
N LEU A 77 1.38 9.83 -2.82
CA LEU A 77 0.89 9.88 -1.44
C LEU A 77 -0.45 9.17 -1.30
N CYS A 78 -1.35 9.34 -2.26
CA CYS A 78 -2.63 8.63 -2.32
C CYS A 78 -2.42 7.12 -2.46
N ALA A 79 -1.53 6.69 -3.38
CA ALA A 79 -1.16 5.28 -3.50
C ALA A 79 -0.63 4.70 -2.19
N THR A 80 0.24 5.46 -1.50
CA THR A 80 0.79 5.08 -0.19
C THR A 80 -0.31 4.91 0.86
N ALA A 81 -1.25 5.85 0.93
CA ALA A 81 -2.37 5.78 1.88
C ALA A 81 -3.27 4.57 1.59
N VAL A 82 -3.65 4.35 0.32
CA VAL A 82 -4.47 3.20 -0.10
C VAL A 82 -3.81 1.88 0.27
N LEU A 83 -2.51 1.73 0.01
CA LEU A 83 -1.78 0.50 0.32
C LEU A 83 -1.53 0.29 1.82
N ALA A 84 -1.60 1.33 2.64
CA ALA A 84 -1.46 1.20 4.10
C ALA A 84 -2.73 0.65 4.76
N ILE A 85 -3.91 0.87 4.18
CA ILE A 85 -5.22 0.48 4.74
C ILE A 85 -5.26 -0.99 5.20
N PRO A 86 -4.93 -2.01 4.38
CA PRO A 86 -5.10 -3.39 4.80
C PRO A 86 -4.18 -3.75 5.98
N TRP A 87 -2.95 -3.24 6.00
CA TRP A 87 -1.98 -3.49 7.06
C TRP A 87 -2.33 -2.78 8.37
N LEU A 88 -2.82 -1.53 8.30
CA LEU A 88 -3.36 -0.82 9.46
C LEU A 88 -4.62 -1.51 9.99
N GLY A 89 -5.49 -1.98 9.11
CA GLY A 89 -6.68 -2.75 9.48
C GLY A 89 -6.35 -4.05 10.20
N MET A 90 -5.35 -4.80 9.70
CA MET A 90 -4.87 -6.03 10.32
C MET A 90 -4.31 -5.77 11.74
N ILE A 91 -3.42 -4.79 11.90
CA ILE A 91 -2.89 -4.43 13.23
C ILE A 91 -4.02 -3.91 14.14
N GLY A 92 -4.92 -3.09 13.60
CA GLY A 92 -6.05 -2.54 14.32
C GLY A 92 -7.05 -3.60 14.79
N ALA A 93 -7.18 -4.72 14.07
CA ALA A 93 -8.04 -5.84 14.45
C ALA A 93 -7.69 -6.38 15.85
N LEU A 94 -6.40 -6.40 16.20
CA LEU A 94 -5.91 -6.87 17.52
C LEU A 94 -6.38 -6.02 18.71
N LEU A 95 -6.94 -4.83 18.45
CA LEU A 95 -7.54 -4.00 19.50
C LEU A 95 -8.96 -4.42 19.86
N PHE A 96 -9.57 -5.30 19.06
CA PHE A 96 -10.94 -5.78 19.29
C PHE A 96 -10.93 -7.05 20.14
N PRO A 97 -11.90 -7.20 21.06
CA PRO A 97 -11.96 -8.36 21.94
C PRO A 97 -12.09 -9.66 21.15
N ALA A 98 -11.46 -10.72 21.66
CA ALA A 98 -11.50 -12.07 21.08
C ALA A 98 -10.98 -12.18 19.64
N THR A 99 -10.08 -11.28 19.23
CA THR A 99 -9.30 -11.43 18.01
C THR A 99 -7.91 -11.97 18.34
N ALA A 100 -7.36 -12.79 17.44
CA ALA A 100 -6.02 -13.34 17.55
C ALA A 100 -5.40 -13.45 16.16
N THR A 101 -4.07 -13.51 16.10
CA THR A 101 -3.35 -13.72 14.83
C THR A 101 -3.42 -15.16 14.31
N HIS A 102 -3.72 -16.11 15.18
CA HIS A 102 -3.90 -17.53 14.84
C HIS A 102 -4.83 -18.18 15.86
N ASP A 103 -5.46 -19.27 15.46
CA ASP A 103 -6.22 -20.12 16.39
C ASP A 103 -5.27 -20.97 17.24
N ALA A 104 -5.69 -21.29 18.46
CA ALA A 104 -4.87 -22.05 19.41
C ALA A 104 -4.43 -23.43 18.88
N GLU A 105 -5.18 -24.00 17.93
CA GLU A 105 -4.82 -25.27 17.27
C GLU A 105 -3.55 -25.19 16.42
N PHE A 106 -3.14 -23.99 15.98
CA PHE A 106 -1.95 -23.77 15.15
C PHE A 106 -0.77 -23.14 15.92
N ALA A 107 -0.83 -23.13 17.26
CA ALA A 107 0.19 -22.49 18.08
C ALA A 107 1.61 -23.01 17.80
N ASP A 108 1.75 -24.31 17.51
CA ASP A 108 3.03 -24.97 17.24
C ASP A 108 3.48 -24.89 15.77
N GLU A 109 2.57 -24.51 14.87
CA GLU A 109 2.83 -24.37 13.42
C GLU A 109 3.07 -22.92 13.01
N THR A 110 2.77 -21.99 13.92
CA THR A 110 2.84 -20.56 13.66
C THR A 110 4.30 -20.07 13.60
N LEU A 111 4.62 -19.32 12.54
CA LEU A 111 5.93 -18.70 12.39
C LEU A 111 6.03 -17.39 13.17
N PHE A 112 7.06 -17.29 14.01
CA PHE A 112 7.41 -16.07 14.73
C PHE A 112 8.73 -15.50 14.21
N VAL A 113 8.75 -14.18 14.01
CA VAL A 113 9.93 -13.41 13.59
C VAL A 113 10.17 -12.32 14.62
N LEU A 114 11.32 -12.37 15.30
CA LEU A 114 11.66 -11.45 16.40
C LEU A 114 10.60 -11.42 17.52
N GLY A 115 9.95 -12.56 17.79
CA GLY A 115 8.89 -12.67 18.81
C GLY A 115 7.52 -12.14 18.36
N LEU A 116 7.38 -11.68 17.12
CA LEU A 116 6.11 -11.28 16.53
C LEU A 116 5.57 -12.36 15.60
N HIS A 117 4.26 -12.51 15.55
CA HIS A 117 3.61 -13.34 14.53
C HIS A 117 4.05 -12.90 13.13
N GLY A 118 4.32 -13.83 12.22
CA GLY A 118 4.81 -13.55 10.87
C GLY A 118 4.00 -12.48 10.11
N GLN A 119 2.66 -12.60 10.15
CA GLN A 119 1.75 -11.60 9.55
C GLN A 119 1.91 -10.18 10.14
N VAL A 120 2.11 -10.05 11.45
CA VAL A 120 2.27 -8.76 12.14
C VAL A 120 3.63 -8.17 11.80
N PHE A 121 4.67 -9.00 11.82
CA PHE A 121 6.02 -8.59 11.40
C PHE A 121 6.03 -8.07 9.95
N LEU A 122 5.36 -8.78 9.04
CA LEU A 122 5.19 -8.36 7.65
C LEU A 122 4.44 -7.02 7.56
N ALA A 123 3.30 -6.89 8.26
CA ALA A 123 2.51 -5.66 8.26
C ALA A 123 3.33 -4.45 8.71
N ILE A 124 4.08 -4.57 9.82
CA ILE A 124 4.97 -3.50 10.32
C ILE A 124 6.05 -3.17 9.29
N SER A 125 6.68 -4.18 8.69
CA SER A 125 7.73 -3.99 7.68
C SER A 125 7.24 -3.23 6.46
N LEU A 126 6.04 -3.57 5.96
CA LEU A 126 5.44 -2.91 4.81
C LEU A 126 4.98 -1.49 5.13
N LEU A 127 4.42 -1.26 6.33
CA LEU A 127 4.07 0.08 6.80
C LEU A 127 5.31 0.98 6.95
N LEU A 128 6.43 0.45 7.44
CA LEU A 128 7.70 1.18 7.48
C LEU A 128 8.21 1.50 6.07
N ALA A 129 8.12 0.56 5.13
CA ALA A 129 8.48 0.82 3.73
C ALA A 129 7.61 1.92 3.10
N LEU A 130 6.31 1.92 3.37
CA LEU A 130 5.37 2.96 2.94
C LEU A 130 5.67 4.31 3.60
N LEU A 131 6.05 4.34 4.87
CA LEU A 131 6.47 5.55 5.57
C LEU A 131 7.74 6.15 4.94
N VAL A 132 8.73 5.31 4.62
CA VAL A 132 9.94 5.74 3.90
C VAL A 132 9.58 6.26 2.51
N ALA A 133 8.65 5.61 1.80
CA ALA A 133 8.20 6.08 0.49
C ALA A 133 7.47 7.43 0.56
N ALA A 134 6.60 7.63 1.56
CA ALA A 134 5.90 8.88 1.80
C ALA A 134 6.89 10.01 2.11
N THR A 135 7.81 9.79 3.05
CA THR A 135 8.83 10.79 3.41
C THR A 135 9.74 11.14 2.23
N ALA A 136 10.17 10.16 1.44
CA ALA A 136 10.92 10.40 0.21
C ALA A 136 10.13 11.21 -0.82
N THR A 137 8.84 10.92 -1.01
CA THR A 137 7.92 11.66 -1.90
C THR A 137 7.69 13.10 -1.41
N LEU A 138 7.65 13.31 -0.10
CA LEU A 138 7.50 14.64 0.48
C LEU A 138 8.77 15.49 0.32
N ARG A 139 9.94 14.85 0.33
CA ARG A 139 11.26 15.49 0.18
C ARG A 139 11.66 15.81 -1.25
N THR A 140 11.05 15.17 -2.26
CA THR A 140 11.26 15.56 -3.65
C THR A 140 10.62 16.92 -3.93
N SER A 141 11.43 17.93 -4.24
CA SER A 141 10.94 19.26 -4.63
C SER A 141 10.04 19.14 -5.86
N PRO A 142 8.91 19.86 -5.91
CA PRO A 142 8.15 19.98 -7.15
C PRO A 142 9.08 20.56 -8.22
N LYS A 143 9.18 19.88 -9.36
CA LYS A 143 9.90 20.42 -10.51
C LYS A 143 9.16 21.72 -10.85
N ARG A 144 9.84 22.86 -10.68
CA ARG A 144 9.34 24.19 -11.04
C ARG A 144 9.10 24.17 -12.55
N GLU A 145 7.88 23.86 -12.99
CA GLU A 145 7.50 24.13 -14.37
C GLU A 145 7.57 25.64 -14.59
N ASP A 146 8.24 26.00 -15.68
CA ASP A 146 8.74 27.30 -16.07
C ASP A 146 7.93 28.52 -15.57
N THR A 147 8.44 29.18 -14.54
CA THR A 147 8.21 30.62 -14.37
C THR A 147 9.05 31.45 -15.34
N ALA A 148 9.84 30.80 -16.21
CA ALA A 148 10.62 31.42 -17.27
C ALA A 148 9.80 31.69 -18.54
N THR A 149 8.79 30.87 -18.86
CA THR A 149 7.89 31.11 -20.00
C THR A 149 6.84 32.18 -19.72
N LEU A 150 6.43 32.36 -18.46
CA LEU A 150 5.55 33.47 -18.05
C LEU A 150 6.25 34.83 -18.06
N ARG A 151 7.56 34.89 -17.79
CA ARG A 151 8.33 36.16 -17.86
C ARG A 151 8.83 36.53 -19.25
N ALA A 152 8.81 35.60 -20.21
CA ALA A 152 9.20 35.88 -21.59
C ALA A 152 8.07 36.51 -22.43
N GLY A 153 6.83 36.53 -21.92
CA GLY A 153 5.68 37.16 -22.59
C GLY A 153 5.44 38.64 -22.24
N GLU A 154 6.19 39.19 -21.28
CA GLU A 154 6.08 40.59 -20.83
C GLU A 154 7.29 41.41 -21.29
N ALA A 155 7.58 41.44 -22.59
CA ALA A 155 8.40 42.51 -23.15
C ALA A 155 7.46 43.67 -23.54
N PRO A 156 7.68 44.92 -23.07
CA PRO A 156 6.84 46.04 -23.47
C PRO A 156 7.07 46.33 -24.96
N ALA A 157 5.98 46.40 -25.72
CA ALA A 157 5.99 47.05 -27.03
C ALA A 157 6.26 48.55 -26.81
N GLU A 158 7.53 48.95 -26.87
CA GLU A 158 7.88 50.37 -26.92
C GLU A 158 7.33 50.98 -28.20
N ALA A 159 6.50 52.00 -27.99
CA ALA A 159 5.90 52.84 -29.01
C ALA A 159 7.00 53.62 -29.75
N GLY A 160 7.08 53.41 -31.07
CA GLY A 160 7.83 54.25 -32.00
C GLY A 160 6.88 55.06 -32.86
N THR A 161 6.46 56.23 -32.37
CA THR A 161 5.88 57.32 -33.18
C THR A 161 7.00 58.31 -33.52
N THR A 162 6.82 59.05 -34.63
CA THR A 162 7.68 60.06 -35.30
C THR A 162 8.54 59.47 -36.43
N ARG A 163 8.45 59.91 -37.69
CA ARG A 163 7.89 61.10 -38.34
C ARG A 163 7.42 60.74 -39.74
#